data_AF-A0A164SKF0-F1
#
_entry.id   AF-A0A164SKF0-F1
#
_cell.length_a   1.000
_cell.length_b   1.000
_cell.length_c   1.000
_cell.angle_alpha   90.00
_cell.angle_beta   90.00
_cell.angle_gamma   90.00
#
_symmetry.space_group_name_H-M   'P 1'
#
loop_
_entity.id
_entity.type
_entity.pdbx_description
1 polymer ?
#
loop_
_entity_poly.entity_id
_entity_poly.type
_entity_poly.pdbx_seq_one_letter_code
_entity_poly.pdbx_strand_id
1 'polypeptide(L)'
;MNDRVGDWHVSGVVELTGRPDGAGLLPPGSAATVARQLSTYLRRATARSAHVIDVDGRALLSERARFTGWTRQGRRSVGGHTRLLPTSDGWVVVACARPDDPALLGALIGHDITEVDPWPLVEDWILAHAHEYSKIETPRLPDGARRGNTDFYRLLHGGHESLVIDPSGSDVPPFRTSTAPGRQQLRRRGFRRICF
;
A
#
# COMPACT_ATOMS: atom_id res chain seq x y z
N MET A 1 13.67 -5.18 -27.80
CA MET A 1 12.87 -3.95 -27.84
C MET A 1 12.08 -3.86 -26.54
N ASN A 2 12.19 -2.76 -25.80
CA ASN A 2 11.56 -2.62 -24.50
C ASN A 2 10.10 -2.14 -24.67
N ASP A 3 9.19 -3.05 -25.00
CA ASP A 3 7.77 -2.71 -25.15
C ASP A 3 7.09 -2.61 -23.78
N ARG A 4 7.28 -1.44 -23.15
CA ARG A 4 6.71 -1.10 -21.85
C ARG A 4 5.18 -1.18 -21.85
N VAL A 5 4.53 -0.77 -22.94
CA VAL A 5 3.07 -0.73 -23.04
C VAL A 5 2.54 -2.16 -23.19
N GLY A 6 3.11 -2.94 -24.10
CA GLY A 6 2.78 -4.36 -24.25
C GLY A 6 3.01 -5.17 -22.98
N ASP A 7 4.13 -4.92 -22.27
CA ASP A 7 4.42 -5.60 -20.99
C ASP A 7 3.33 -5.33 -19.93
N TRP A 8 2.77 -4.12 -19.88
CA TRP A 8 1.64 -3.81 -18.99
C TRP A 8 0.34 -4.50 -19.38
N HIS A 9 0.04 -4.60 -20.68
CA HIS A 9 -1.14 -5.33 -21.13
C HIS A 9 -1.01 -6.83 -20.82
N VAL A 10 0.16 -7.43 -21.08
CA VAL A 10 0.43 -8.85 -20.78
C VAL A 10 0.37 -9.11 -19.28
N SER A 11 0.75 -8.15 -18.44
CA SER A 11 0.71 -8.33 -16.99
C SER A 11 -0.70 -8.44 -16.41
N GLY A 12 -1.74 -8.05 -17.15
CA GLY A 12 -3.14 -8.02 -16.67
C GLY A 12 -3.44 -6.87 -15.70
N VAL A 13 -2.47 -6.02 -15.37
CA VAL A 13 -2.65 -4.93 -14.38
C VAL A 13 -3.50 -3.79 -14.94
N VAL A 14 -3.53 -3.60 -16.26
CA VAL A 14 -4.38 -2.59 -16.91
C VAL A 14 -5.86 -2.84 -16.60
N GLU A 15 -6.30 -4.09 -16.60
CA GLU A 15 -7.69 -4.47 -16.27
C GLU A 15 -8.05 -4.24 -14.80
N LEU A 16 -7.03 -4.20 -13.93
CA LEU A 16 -7.15 -4.01 -12.48
C LEU A 16 -7.00 -2.53 -12.07
N THR A 17 -6.70 -1.63 -13.02
CA THR A 17 -6.42 -0.22 -12.73
C THR A 17 -7.49 0.66 -13.35
N GLY A 18 -8.09 1.56 -12.56
CA GLY A 18 -9.14 2.47 -13.02
C GLY A 18 -10.43 2.33 -12.22
N ARG A 19 -11.46 3.10 -12.62
CA ARG A 19 -12.80 3.04 -12.01
C ARG A 19 -13.48 1.71 -12.34
N PRO A 20 -14.38 1.19 -11.46
CA PRO A 20 -15.07 -0.09 -11.68
C PRO A 20 -15.69 -0.19 -13.07
N ASP A 21 -16.46 0.84 -13.44
CA ASP A 21 -17.19 0.89 -14.72
C ASP A 21 -16.45 1.67 -15.81
N GLY A 22 -15.22 2.09 -15.54
CA GLY A 22 -14.39 2.84 -16.49
C GLY A 22 -13.49 1.91 -17.31
N ALA A 23 -12.89 2.46 -18.36
CA ALA A 23 -11.81 1.79 -19.09
C ALA A 23 -10.61 1.51 -18.16
N GLY A 24 -9.92 0.40 -18.43
CA GLY A 24 -8.65 0.09 -17.79
C GLY A 24 -7.61 1.19 -18.06
N LEU A 25 -6.81 1.51 -17.05
CA LEU A 25 -5.79 2.55 -17.15
C LEU A 25 -4.40 1.92 -17.21
N LEU A 26 -3.58 2.40 -18.16
CA LEU A 26 -2.18 2.02 -18.27
C LEU A 26 -1.40 2.64 -17.09
N PRO A 27 -0.76 1.85 -16.22
CA PRO A 27 0.04 2.41 -15.15
C PRO A 27 1.28 3.15 -15.67
N PRO A 28 1.76 4.19 -14.95
CA PRO A 28 3.03 4.84 -15.28
C PRO A 28 4.21 3.91 -15.00
N GLY A 29 5.39 4.27 -15.54
CA GLY A 29 6.63 3.53 -15.29
C GLY A 29 6.69 2.18 -16.02
N SER A 30 7.59 1.31 -15.55
CA SER A 30 8.04 0.09 -16.24
C SER A 30 8.05 -1.15 -15.35
N ALA A 31 7.26 -1.19 -14.27
CA ALA A 31 7.32 -2.29 -13.30
C ALA A 31 7.03 -3.66 -13.94
N ALA A 32 6.07 -3.76 -14.87
CA ALA A 32 5.82 -5.00 -15.62
C ALA A 32 7.05 -5.45 -16.44
N THR A 33 7.70 -4.51 -17.14
CA THR A 33 8.95 -4.77 -17.84
C THR A 33 10.05 -5.25 -16.89
N VAL A 34 10.21 -4.61 -15.73
CA VAL A 34 11.21 -5.01 -14.74
C VAL A 34 10.90 -6.42 -14.22
N ALA A 35 9.63 -6.74 -13.96
CA ALA A 35 9.22 -8.07 -13.53
C ALA A 35 9.54 -9.15 -14.60
N ARG A 36 9.35 -8.85 -15.88
CA ARG A 36 9.81 -9.72 -16.99
C ARG A 36 11.32 -9.92 -16.99
N GLN A 37 12.08 -8.84 -16.80
CA GLN A 37 13.54 -8.90 -16.78
C GLN A 37 14.05 -9.73 -15.60
N LEU A 38 13.47 -9.54 -14.41
CA LEU A 38 13.82 -10.30 -13.20
C LEU A 38 13.50 -11.79 -13.35
N SER A 39 12.32 -12.14 -13.86
CA SER A 39 11.98 -13.55 -14.12
C SER A 39 12.88 -14.18 -15.20
N THR A 40 13.21 -13.45 -16.26
CA THR A 40 14.19 -13.89 -17.27
C THR A 40 15.57 -14.13 -16.64
N TYR A 41 16.00 -13.23 -15.74
CA TYR A 41 17.25 -13.38 -15.02
C TYR A 41 17.24 -14.62 -14.10
N LEU A 42 16.18 -14.81 -13.31
CA LEU A 42 16.02 -15.97 -12.43
C LEU A 42 16.07 -17.29 -13.21
N ARG A 43 15.36 -17.37 -14.34
CA ARG A 43 15.40 -18.53 -15.23
C ARG A 43 16.81 -18.86 -15.71
N ARG A 44 17.59 -17.84 -16.09
CA ARG A 44 18.99 -18.02 -16.51
C ARG A 44 19.90 -18.42 -15.36
N ALA A 45 19.76 -17.77 -14.21
CA ALA A 45 20.57 -18.03 -13.03
C ALA A 45 20.34 -19.43 -12.46
N THR A 46 19.13 -19.96 -12.62
CA THR A 46 18.72 -21.29 -12.13
C THR A 46 18.75 -22.37 -13.21
N ALA A 47 19.21 -22.07 -14.42
CA ALA A 47 19.19 -23.02 -15.55
C ALA A 47 20.03 -24.29 -15.30
N ARG A 48 21.00 -24.24 -14.38
CA ARG A 48 21.88 -25.36 -14.01
C ARG A 48 21.65 -25.87 -12.59
N SER A 49 20.66 -25.35 -11.86
CA SER A 49 20.29 -25.86 -10.54
C SER A 49 19.31 -27.01 -10.64
N ALA A 50 19.19 -27.80 -9.56
CA ALA A 50 18.20 -28.88 -9.46
C ALA A 50 16.75 -28.39 -9.63
N HIS A 51 16.48 -27.12 -9.29
CA HIS A 51 15.18 -26.47 -9.46
C HIS A 51 15.35 -25.25 -10.36
N VAL A 52 14.75 -25.29 -11.56
CA VAL A 52 14.71 -24.15 -12.48
C VAL A 52 13.50 -23.29 -12.14
N ILE A 53 13.70 -21.97 -12.04
CA ILE A 53 12.61 -21.01 -11.84
C ILE A 53 12.17 -20.51 -13.22
N ASP A 54 11.06 -21.03 -13.74
CA ASP A 54 10.47 -20.61 -15.01
C ASP A 54 9.05 -20.05 -14.77
N VAL A 55 8.97 -18.73 -14.59
CA VAL A 55 7.73 -18.00 -14.32
C VAL A 55 7.65 -16.75 -15.20
N ASP A 56 6.45 -16.31 -15.59
CA ASP A 56 6.28 -14.99 -16.21
C ASP A 56 6.07 -13.94 -15.12
N GLY A 57 7.14 -13.18 -14.81
CA GLY A 57 7.07 -12.14 -13.79
C GLY A 57 6.02 -11.07 -14.05
N ARG A 58 5.60 -10.84 -15.30
CA ARG A 58 4.50 -9.90 -15.61
C ARG A 58 3.18 -10.46 -15.11
N ALA A 59 2.88 -11.71 -15.44
CA ALA A 59 1.62 -12.36 -15.08
C ALA A 59 1.47 -12.46 -13.54
N LEU A 60 2.57 -12.66 -12.81
CA LEU A 60 2.57 -12.69 -11.35
C LEU A 60 2.04 -11.39 -10.71
N LEU A 61 2.15 -10.24 -11.39
CA LEU A 61 1.65 -8.96 -10.85
C LEU A 61 0.12 -8.93 -10.68
N SER A 62 -0.62 -9.72 -11.46
CA SER A 62 -2.09 -9.80 -11.41
C SER A 62 -2.62 -11.15 -10.93
N GLU A 63 -1.74 -12.13 -10.68
CA GLU A 63 -2.10 -13.52 -10.41
C GLU A 63 -3.09 -13.66 -9.25
N ARG A 64 -2.87 -12.94 -8.14
CA ARG A 64 -3.79 -12.99 -6.99
C ARG A 64 -5.19 -12.52 -7.35
N ALA A 65 -5.32 -11.43 -8.10
CA ALA A 65 -6.63 -10.93 -8.52
C ALA A 65 -7.32 -11.89 -9.49
N ARG A 66 -6.55 -12.54 -10.37
CA ARG A 66 -7.05 -13.60 -11.25
C ARG A 66 -7.53 -14.82 -10.46
N PHE A 67 -6.80 -15.24 -9.44
CA PHE A 67 -7.16 -16.37 -8.58
C PHE A 67 -8.42 -16.10 -7.76
N THR A 68 -8.57 -14.89 -7.22
CA THR A 68 -9.72 -14.52 -6.38
C THR A 68 -10.92 -14.01 -7.17
N GLY A 69 -10.79 -13.77 -8.47
CA GLY A 69 -11.81 -13.11 -9.29
C GLY A 69 -12.01 -11.63 -8.95
N TRP A 70 -11.07 -11.00 -8.25
CA TRP A 70 -11.18 -9.59 -7.88
C TRP A 70 -10.94 -8.67 -9.08
N THR A 71 -11.71 -7.60 -9.14
CA THR A 71 -11.70 -6.61 -10.21
C THR A 71 -11.30 -5.23 -9.70
N ARG A 72 -11.04 -4.29 -10.62
CA ARG A 72 -10.70 -2.90 -10.27
C ARG A 72 -11.82 -2.23 -9.47
N GLN A 73 -11.45 -1.42 -8.48
CA GLN A 73 -12.40 -0.78 -7.57
C GLN A 73 -12.22 0.75 -7.44
N GLY A 74 -11.55 1.39 -8.40
CA GLY A 74 -11.30 2.82 -8.39
C GLY A 74 -10.38 3.25 -7.25
N ARG A 75 -10.96 3.92 -6.24
CA ARG A 75 -10.23 4.39 -5.06
C ARG A 75 -9.97 3.29 -4.04
N ARG A 76 -10.41 2.05 -4.28
CA ARG A 76 -10.13 0.91 -3.41
C ARG A 76 -9.16 -0.05 -4.09
N SER A 77 -8.29 -0.67 -3.30
CA SER A 77 -7.49 -1.81 -3.79
C SER A 77 -8.41 -2.94 -4.26
N VAL A 78 -7.95 -3.77 -5.19
CA VAL A 78 -8.71 -4.94 -5.70
C VAL A 78 -9.26 -5.86 -4.60
N GLY A 79 -8.55 -6.01 -3.48
CA GLY A 79 -9.01 -6.80 -2.33
C GLY A 79 -9.93 -6.05 -1.35
N GLY A 80 -10.35 -4.81 -1.64
CA GLY A 80 -11.26 -4.02 -0.79
C GLY A 80 -10.65 -3.43 0.49
N HIS A 81 -9.51 -3.95 0.95
CA HIS A 81 -8.87 -3.61 2.23
C HIS A 81 -8.07 -2.30 2.26
N THR A 82 -8.01 -1.54 1.17
CA THR A 82 -7.26 -0.28 1.15
C THR A 82 -8.05 0.76 0.38
N ARG A 83 -8.10 2.00 0.91
CA ARG A 83 -8.81 3.14 0.33
C ARG A 83 -7.87 4.31 0.06
N LEU A 84 -8.05 4.98 -1.07
CA LEU A 84 -7.44 6.25 -1.42
C LEU A 84 -8.43 7.37 -1.09
N LEU A 85 -8.10 8.18 -0.09
CA LEU A 85 -8.93 9.26 0.42
C LEU A 85 -8.31 10.62 0.05
N PRO A 86 -9.08 11.54 -0.52
CA PRO A 86 -8.57 12.87 -0.86
C PRO A 86 -8.30 13.68 0.41
N THR A 87 -7.33 14.58 0.34
CA THR A 87 -7.01 15.58 1.36
C THR A 87 -6.85 16.93 0.68
N SER A 88 -6.82 18.03 1.45
CA SER A 88 -6.73 19.39 0.89
C SER A 88 -5.47 19.64 0.03
N ASP A 89 -4.41 18.87 0.23
CA ASP A 89 -3.11 19.00 -0.43
C ASP A 89 -2.62 17.72 -1.12
N GLY A 90 -3.47 16.70 -1.25
CA GLY A 90 -3.12 15.45 -1.93
C GLY A 90 -4.02 14.28 -1.58
N TRP A 91 -3.41 13.14 -1.27
CA TRP A 91 -4.10 11.90 -0.98
C TRP A 91 -3.53 11.22 0.25
N VAL A 92 -4.39 10.56 1.00
CA VAL A 92 -4.02 9.55 1.99
C VAL A 92 -4.47 8.17 1.52
N VAL A 93 -3.60 7.18 1.69
CA VAL A 93 -3.93 5.76 1.50
C VAL A 93 -4.19 5.14 2.87
N VAL A 94 -5.41 4.67 3.13
CA VAL A 94 -5.78 3.97 4.37
C VAL A 94 -5.86 2.47 4.13
N ALA A 95 -5.02 1.66 4.78
CA ALA A 95 -5.09 0.20 4.67
C ALA A 95 -5.69 -0.41 5.94
N CYS A 96 -6.83 -1.09 5.81
CA CYS A 96 -7.55 -1.83 6.85
C CYS A 96 -7.76 -3.26 6.33
N ALA A 97 -6.72 -4.08 6.47
CA ALA A 97 -6.62 -5.42 5.91
C ALA A 97 -6.80 -6.54 6.94
N ARG A 98 -6.71 -6.22 8.22
CA ARG A 98 -6.78 -7.19 9.32
C ARG A 98 -8.09 -7.01 10.09
N PRO A 99 -8.56 -8.08 10.76
CA PRO A 99 -9.77 -8.03 11.59
C PRO A 99 -9.75 -6.94 12.67
N ASP A 100 -8.56 -6.60 13.19
CA ASP A 100 -8.39 -5.65 14.30
C ASP A 100 -8.19 -4.20 13.82
N ASP A 101 -7.94 -3.98 12.52
CA ASP A 101 -7.69 -2.65 11.97
C ASP A 101 -8.87 -1.66 12.15
N PRO A 102 -10.16 -2.08 12.14
CA PRO A 102 -11.27 -1.18 12.43
C PRO A 102 -11.18 -0.48 13.78
N ALA A 103 -10.63 -1.12 14.82
CA ALA A 103 -10.45 -0.47 16.13
C ALA A 103 -9.46 0.71 16.06
N LEU A 104 -8.49 0.64 15.14
CA LEU A 104 -7.51 1.71 14.91
C LEU A 104 -8.08 2.90 14.17
N LEU A 105 -9.14 2.70 13.39
CA LEU A 105 -9.89 3.80 12.81
C LEU A 105 -10.54 4.62 13.93
N GLY A 106 -11.06 3.98 14.98
CA GLY A 106 -11.65 4.67 16.14
C GLY A 106 -10.59 5.44 16.93
N ALA A 107 -9.46 4.80 17.21
CA ALA A 107 -8.32 5.45 17.84
C ALA A 107 -7.77 6.63 17.01
N LEU A 108 -7.76 6.50 15.67
CA LEU A 108 -7.35 7.57 14.76
C LEU A 108 -8.26 8.79 14.89
N ILE A 109 -9.58 8.58 14.85
CA ILE A 109 -10.54 9.68 14.88
C ILE A 109 -10.82 10.20 16.30
N GLY A 110 -10.34 9.49 17.34
CA GLY A 110 -10.59 9.82 18.74
C GLY A 110 -12.01 9.52 19.21
N HIS A 111 -12.72 8.63 18.51
CA HIS A 111 -14.12 8.28 18.79
C HIS A 111 -14.34 6.78 18.60
N ASP A 112 -15.18 6.18 19.45
CA ASP A 112 -15.64 4.82 19.23
C ASP A 112 -16.43 4.74 17.93
N ILE A 113 -16.08 3.77 17.08
CA ILE A 113 -16.85 3.46 15.88
C ILE A 113 -17.99 2.56 16.32
N THR A 114 -19.19 3.14 16.36
CA THR A 114 -20.43 2.41 16.67
C THR A 114 -21.27 2.14 15.42
N GLU A 115 -20.90 2.79 14.31
CA GLU A 115 -21.50 2.65 13.00
C GLU A 115 -21.08 1.36 12.31
N VAL A 116 -22.00 0.80 11.52
CA VAL A 116 -21.71 -0.36 10.65
C VAL A 116 -20.69 0.02 9.55
N ASP A 117 -20.66 1.28 9.12
CA ASP A 117 -19.69 1.81 8.17
C ASP A 117 -18.89 2.96 8.81
N PRO A 118 -17.60 2.76 9.13
CA PRO A 118 -16.75 3.80 9.74
C PRO A 118 -16.28 4.88 8.76
N TRP A 119 -16.40 4.64 7.45
CA TRP A 119 -15.68 5.42 6.46
C TRP A 119 -16.11 6.89 6.36
N PRO A 120 -17.38 7.28 6.53
CA PRO A 120 -17.76 8.69 6.55
C PRO A 120 -17.01 9.50 7.63
N LEU A 121 -16.95 8.99 8.86
CA LEU A 121 -16.25 9.64 9.97
C LEU A 121 -14.74 9.72 9.73
N VAL A 122 -14.16 8.64 9.19
CA VAL A 122 -12.73 8.58 8.85
C VAL A 122 -12.38 9.55 7.74
N GLU A 123 -13.24 9.69 6.72
CA GLU A 123 -13.05 10.63 5.61
C GLU A 123 -13.08 12.09 6.10
N ASP A 124 -14.06 12.45 6.93
CA ASP A 124 -14.17 13.78 7.52
C ASP A 124 -12.95 14.11 8.40
N TRP A 125 -12.52 13.17 9.24
CA TRP A 125 -11.35 13.36 10.08
C TRP A 125 -10.07 13.55 9.25
N ILE A 126 -9.89 12.74 8.19
CA ILE A 126 -8.74 12.83 7.29
C ILE A 126 -8.71 14.17 6.56
N LEU A 127 -9.85 14.68 6.11
CA LEU A 127 -9.92 16.00 5.48
C LEU A 127 -9.42 17.11 6.41
N ALA A 128 -9.68 17.00 7.71
CA ALA A 128 -9.25 17.97 8.72
C ALA A 128 -7.79 17.79 9.20
N HIS A 129 -7.28 16.56 9.31
CA HIS A 129 -6.06 16.27 10.10
C HIS A 129 -4.92 15.55 9.35
N ALA A 130 -5.14 15.03 8.14
CA ALA A 130 -4.22 14.11 7.49
C ALA A 130 -2.87 14.69 6.99
N HIS A 131 -2.62 15.97 7.26
CA HIS A 131 -1.32 16.59 7.00
C HIS A 131 -0.27 16.25 8.07
N GLU A 132 -0.68 15.66 9.20
CA GLU A 132 0.15 15.47 10.38
C GLU A 132 0.82 14.09 10.51
N TYR A 133 0.32 13.07 9.79
CA TYR A 133 0.78 11.68 9.96
C TYR A 133 0.89 10.95 8.62
N SER A 134 1.93 10.14 8.47
CA SER A 134 2.19 9.39 7.22
C SER A 134 2.29 7.88 7.38
N LYS A 135 2.06 7.33 8.59
CA LYS A 135 1.93 5.90 8.91
C LYS A 135 1.46 5.71 10.36
N ILE A 136 0.49 4.81 10.63
CA ILE A 136 -0.06 4.59 11.99
C ILE A 136 -0.29 3.08 12.22
N GLU A 137 0.55 2.42 13.02
CA GLU A 137 0.51 0.97 13.22
C GLU A 137 0.19 0.57 14.66
N THR A 138 -0.10 -0.71 14.90
CA THR A 138 -0.15 -1.29 16.27
C THR A 138 1.18 -1.91 16.69
N PRO A 139 1.53 -1.86 17.99
CA PRO A 139 2.75 -2.50 18.48
C PRO A 139 2.68 -4.03 18.40
N ARG A 140 1.50 -4.62 18.55
CA ARG A 140 1.30 -6.09 18.50
C ARG A 140 1.37 -6.64 17.08
N LEU A 141 1.08 -5.82 16.09
CA LEU A 141 1.02 -6.23 14.71
C LEU A 141 1.64 -5.17 13.79
N PRO A 142 2.96 -4.96 13.88
CA PRO A 142 3.62 -3.94 13.08
C PRO A 142 3.62 -4.33 11.59
N ASP A 143 3.88 -3.37 10.69
CA ASP A 143 3.93 -3.63 9.24
C ASP A 143 4.83 -4.83 8.94
N GLY A 144 4.31 -5.79 8.17
CA GLY A 144 5.01 -7.04 7.84
C GLY A 144 6.36 -6.81 7.16
N ALA A 145 6.52 -5.71 6.44
CA ALA A 145 7.80 -5.32 5.83
C ALA A 145 8.91 -5.12 6.90
N ARG A 146 8.56 -4.82 8.16
CA ARG A 146 9.53 -4.70 9.28
C ARG A 146 10.20 -6.02 9.64
N ARG A 147 9.57 -7.15 9.34
CA ARG A 147 10.11 -8.49 9.61
C ARG A 147 10.99 -9.00 8.46
N GLY A 148 10.95 -8.33 7.31
CA GLY A 148 11.72 -8.67 6.12
C GLY A 148 13.08 -7.99 6.09
N ASN A 149 13.63 -7.87 4.87
CA ASN A 149 14.90 -7.20 4.64
C ASN A 149 14.81 -5.71 5.04
N THR A 150 15.72 -5.27 5.93
CA THR A 150 15.69 -3.90 6.47
C THR A 150 15.98 -2.82 5.42
N ASP A 151 16.80 -3.11 4.40
CA ASP A 151 17.06 -2.16 3.31
C ASP A 151 15.83 -2.00 2.43
N PHE A 152 15.10 -3.09 2.19
CA PHE A 152 13.81 -3.07 1.50
C PHE A 152 12.76 -2.28 2.31
N TYR A 153 12.71 -2.48 3.63
CA TYR A 153 11.86 -1.67 4.50
C TYR A 153 12.21 -0.18 4.41
N ARG A 154 13.50 0.17 4.48
CA ARG A 154 13.96 1.57 4.34
C ARG A 154 13.64 2.15 2.97
N LEU A 155 13.73 1.35 1.90
CA LEU A 155 13.33 1.76 0.56
C LEU A 155 11.83 2.08 0.49
N LEU A 156 10.98 1.26 1.12
CA LEU A 156 9.52 1.42 1.09
C LEU A 156 9.01 2.56 1.98
N HIS A 157 9.70 2.85 3.08
CA HIS A 157 9.21 3.76 4.13
C HIS A 157 10.15 4.94 4.43
N GLY A 158 11.18 5.13 3.61
CA GLY A 158 12.10 6.25 3.73
C GLY A 158 11.36 7.59 3.63
N GLY A 159 11.51 8.44 4.64
CA GLY A 159 10.86 9.76 4.69
C GLY A 159 9.43 9.76 5.23
N HIS A 160 8.93 8.63 5.74
CA HIS A 160 7.63 8.57 6.42
C HIS A 160 7.81 8.82 7.93
N GLU A 161 7.00 9.72 8.49
CA GLU A 161 6.73 9.78 9.92
C GLU A 161 5.76 8.66 10.32
N SER A 162 6.17 7.84 11.29
CA SER A 162 5.42 6.69 11.78
C SER A 162 4.98 6.88 13.22
N LEU A 163 3.70 6.66 13.46
CA LEU A 163 3.07 6.62 14.77
C LEU A 163 2.76 5.16 15.11
N VAL A 164 2.99 4.73 16.35
CA VAL A 164 2.55 3.43 16.85
C VAL A 164 1.57 3.66 18.00
N ILE A 165 0.36 3.11 17.89
CA ILE A 165 -0.73 3.25 18.87
C ILE A 165 -1.17 1.86 19.32
N ASP A 166 -1.21 1.60 20.63
CA ASP A 166 -1.88 0.41 21.18
C ASP A 166 -3.35 0.76 21.50
N PRO A 167 -4.33 0.25 20.73
CA PRO A 167 -5.75 0.56 20.95
C PRO A 167 -6.32 -0.10 22.21
N SER A 168 -5.56 -1.01 22.85
CA SER A 168 -5.99 -1.74 24.04
C SER A 168 -5.35 -1.27 25.34
N GLY A 169 -4.44 -0.29 25.27
CA GLY A 169 -3.77 0.27 26.43
C GLY A 169 -4.38 1.61 26.82
N SER A 170 -4.88 1.71 28.04
CA SER A 170 -4.98 2.97 28.76
C SER A 170 -3.57 3.47 29.09
N ASP A 171 -3.24 4.72 28.74
CA ASP A 171 -2.05 5.49 29.18
C ASP A 171 -0.65 5.17 28.61
N VAL A 172 -0.51 4.51 27.46
CA VAL A 172 0.80 4.54 26.76
C VAL A 172 0.85 5.74 25.80
N PRO A 173 1.72 6.75 26.03
CA PRO A 173 1.82 7.87 25.12
C PRO A 173 2.25 7.39 23.72
N PRO A 174 1.67 7.94 22.64
CA PRO A 174 1.97 7.52 21.29
C PRO A 174 3.48 7.59 21.01
N PHE A 175 4.07 6.48 20.56
CA PHE A 175 5.48 6.46 20.19
C PHE A 175 5.63 6.95 18.75
N ARG A 176 6.16 8.18 18.58
CA ARG A 176 6.54 8.71 17.26
C ARG A 176 7.94 8.25 16.91
N THR A 177 8.07 7.62 15.75
CA THR A 177 9.36 7.32 15.13
C THR A 177 9.48 8.05 13.80
N SER A 178 10.51 8.86 13.66
CA SER A 178 10.91 9.40 12.36
C SER A 178 11.94 8.47 11.74
N THR A 179 11.67 7.96 10.53
CA THR A 179 12.71 7.32 9.71
C THR A 179 13.50 8.35 8.89
N ALA A 180 13.18 9.64 9.01
CA ALA A 180 13.88 10.73 8.34
C ALA A 180 15.05 11.27 9.19
N PRO A 181 16.25 11.45 8.61
CA PRO A 181 17.31 12.23 9.25
C PRO A 181 16.88 13.70 9.29
N GLY A 182 16.81 14.29 10.49
CA GLY A 182 16.73 15.74 10.76
C GLY A 182 15.66 16.54 10.01
N ARG A 183 14.68 17.09 10.75
CA ARG A 183 13.62 18.02 10.26
C ARG A 183 14.06 18.90 9.06
N GLN A 184 13.79 18.42 7.85
CA GLN A 184 13.43 19.26 6.71
C GLN A 184 12.04 18.82 6.29
N GLN A 185 11.08 19.62 6.75
CA GLN A 185 9.67 19.55 6.36
C GLN A 185 9.56 19.95 4.89
N LEU A 186 10.06 19.10 4.00
CA LEU A 186 9.78 19.20 2.57
C LEU A 186 8.30 18.90 2.43
N ARG A 187 7.48 19.95 2.40
CA ARG A 187 6.08 19.95 1.94
C ARG A 187 6.06 19.47 0.49
N ARG A 188 6.30 18.19 0.26
CA ARG A 188 6.12 17.57 -1.04
C ARG A 188 4.62 17.37 -1.20
N ARG A 189 4.02 18.13 -2.13
CA ARG A 189 2.72 17.80 -2.71
C ARG A 189 2.81 16.37 -3.25
N GLY A 190 2.30 15.40 -2.52
CA GLY A 190 2.56 13.98 -2.79
C GLY A 190 1.72 13.06 -1.90
N PHE A 191 1.51 11.83 -2.40
CA PHE A 191 0.74 10.79 -1.72
C PHE A 191 1.28 10.48 -0.33
N ARG A 192 0.42 10.53 0.69
CA ARG A 192 0.68 10.06 2.06
C ARG A 192 -0.03 8.72 2.28
N ARG A 193 0.45 7.89 3.21
CA ARG A 193 -0.07 6.51 3.38
C ARG A 193 -0.25 6.13 4.85
N ILE A 194 -1.47 6.19 5.36
CA ILE A 194 -1.83 5.64 6.67
C ILE A 194 -2.04 4.12 6.54
N CYS A 195 -1.01 3.34 6.85
CA CYS A 195 -1.15 1.89 7.00
C CYS A 195 -1.40 1.53 8.44
N PHE A 196 -2.47 0.76 8.70
CA PHE A 196 -2.70 -0.01 9.91
C PHE A 196 -2.06 -1.40 9.83
#